data_AF-A0A9D5A5E9-F1
#
_entry.id   AF-A0A9D5A5E9-F1
#
_cell.length_a   1.000
_cell.length_b   1.000
_cell.length_c   1.000
_cell.angle_alpha   90.00
_cell.angle_beta   90.00
_cell.angle_gamma   90.00
#
_symmetry.space_group_name_H-M   'P 1'
#
loop_
_entity.id
_entity.type
_entity.pdbx_description
1 polymer ?
#
loop_
_entity_poly.entity_id
_entity_poly.type
_entity_poly.pdbx_seq_one_letter_code
_entity_poly.pdbx_strand_id
1 'polypeptide(L)'
;MFSSFWRSIDRFSVQHFKCVISELQKVKVVNEHNREYVVDLLQSIVEIVTYGDRQDPLIFECFMEHQVLADFVRILKTNENSKIDAPLLQYLSIMIQNMDSEQAIYYCFSNGYINNIISHPYKFDGGDLASYYVSFLRAISGKINGDTLCLLVKVHGDAVVSFPLYTEALRFAYHEEKMIQTAIRSLVLNIYNVSDDMVYQFILTPPVSEYFSDLVHRLRDLCFCLDTILYDKGEIEIQKRKNGLILQSDKIVDELYYFKDILSVGKPRLTKLVTENLLNGLVFPALFSLLVSKDNDVS
;
A
#
# COMPACT_ATOMS: atom_id res chain seq x y z
N MET A 1 -21.33 -50.77 -13.56
CA MET A 1 -21.57 -50.76 -12.09
C MET A 1 -20.41 -50.03 -11.37
N PHE A 2 -20.09 -48.80 -11.78
CA PHE A 2 -19.01 -47.97 -11.19
C PHE A 2 -19.36 -46.47 -11.23
N SER A 3 -20.65 -46.14 -11.14
CA SER A 3 -21.15 -44.75 -11.22
C SER A 3 -21.71 -44.25 -9.87
N SER A 4 -21.20 -44.75 -8.74
CA SER A 4 -21.77 -44.45 -7.41
C SER A 4 -20.73 -44.23 -6.31
N PHE A 5 -19.57 -43.63 -6.62
CA PHE A 5 -18.53 -43.32 -5.62
C PHE A 5 -17.97 -41.90 -5.68
N TRP A 6 -18.71 -40.96 -6.27
CA TRP A 6 -18.48 -39.53 -6.06
C TRP A 6 -19.67 -39.00 -5.26
N ARG A 7 -19.65 -39.19 -3.93
CA ARG A 7 -20.33 -38.22 -3.06
C ARG A 7 -19.72 -36.87 -3.44
N SER A 8 -20.54 -35.91 -3.85
CA SER A 8 -20.10 -34.54 -4.10
C SER A 8 -19.28 -34.09 -2.90
N ILE A 9 -17.95 -34.05 -3.04
CA ILE A 9 -17.08 -33.58 -1.97
C ILE A 9 -17.51 -32.16 -1.70
N ASP A 10 -17.95 -31.90 -0.48
CA ASP A 10 -18.33 -30.56 -0.08
C ASP A 10 -17.09 -29.67 -0.20
N ARG A 11 -17.16 -28.69 -1.12
CA ARG A 11 -16.09 -27.75 -1.43
C ARG A 11 -15.67 -26.97 -0.19
N PHE A 12 -16.59 -26.72 0.75
CA PHE A 12 -16.32 -25.96 1.97
C PHE A 12 -16.09 -26.87 3.18
N SER A 13 -15.70 -28.13 2.97
CA SER A 13 -15.34 -29.02 4.07
C SER A 13 -13.86 -28.91 4.46
N VAL A 14 -13.56 -29.08 5.75
CA VAL A 14 -12.18 -29.15 6.27
C VAL A 14 -11.37 -30.25 5.56
N GLN A 15 -11.99 -31.38 5.21
CA GLN A 15 -11.30 -32.47 4.50
C GLN A 15 -10.89 -32.08 3.08
N HIS A 16 -11.76 -31.38 2.36
CA HIS A 16 -11.42 -30.84 1.04
C HIS A 16 -10.31 -29.81 1.15
N PHE A 17 -10.40 -28.91 2.14
CA PHE A 17 -9.40 -27.87 2.36
C PHE A 17 -8.00 -28.45 2.62
N LYS A 18 -7.90 -29.49 3.47
CA LYS A 18 -6.64 -30.22 3.69
C LYS A 18 -6.07 -30.82 2.42
N CYS A 19 -6.91 -31.30 1.50
CA CYS A 19 -6.48 -31.81 0.20
C CYS A 19 -5.87 -30.70 -0.65
N VAL A 20 -6.56 -29.55 -0.76
CA VAL A 20 -6.08 -28.38 -1.53
C VAL A 20 -4.74 -27.86 -0.97
N ILE A 21 -4.61 -27.76 0.35
CA ILE A 21 -3.34 -27.39 1.02
C ILE A 21 -2.24 -28.40 0.67
N SER A 22 -2.53 -29.70 0.76
CA SER A 22 -1.55 -30.75 0.45
C SER A 22 -1.06 -30.67 -0.99
N GLU A 23 -1.95 -30.40 -1.95
CA GLU A 23 -1.56 -30.18 -3.34
C GLU A 23 -0.67 -28.95 -3.52
N LEU A 24 -0.98 -27.83 -2.85
CA LEU A 24 -0.14 -26.63 -2.89
C LEU A 24 1.26 -26.90 -2.30
N GLN A 25 1.34 -27.70 -1.25
CA GLN A 25 2.60 -28.07 -0.59
C GLN A 25 3.46 -29.01 -1.43
N LYS A 26 2.86 -29.81 -2.33
CA LYS A 26 3.61 -30.65 -3.29
C LYS A 26 4.33 -29.83 -4.35
N VAL A 27 3.83 -28.63 -4.68
CA VAL A 27 4.47 -27.75 -5.66
C VAL A 27 5.74 -27.15 -5.05
N LYS A 28 6.91 -27.64 -5.45
CA LYS A 28 8.21 -27.14 -4.93
C LYS A 28 8.68 -25.85 -5.59
N VAL A 29 8.42 -25.71 -6.89
CA VAL A 29 8.85 -24.58 -7.73
C VAL A 29 7.70 -24.22 -8.66
N VAL A 30 7.43 -22.92 -8.81
CA VAL A 30 6.39 -22.42 -9.72
C VAL A 30 7.04 -21.92 -11.00
N ASN A 31 6.64 -22.49 -12.12
CA ASN A 31 7.08 -22.15 -13.46
C ASN A 31 5.86 -21.96 -14.38
N GLU A 32 6.09 -21.63 -15.65
CA GLU A 32 5.00 -21.34 -16.59
C GLU A 32 4.02 -22.51 -16.78
N HIS A 33 4.48 -23.76 -16.66
CA HIS A 33 3.68 -24.95 -16.94
C HIS A 33 2.69 -25.29 -15.81
N ASN A 34 3.05 -24.99 -14.56
CA ASN A 34 2.20 -25.27 -13.40
C ASN A 34 1.54 -24.01 -12.83
N ARG A 35 1.80 -22.83 -13.41
CA ARG A 35 1.29 -21.55 -12.95
C ARG A 35 -0.22 -21.54 -12.79
N GLU A 36 -0.96 -21.93 -13.82
CA GLU A 36 -2.45 -21.90 -13.81
C GLU A 36 -3.00 -22.82 -12.71
N TYR A 37 -2.42 -24.00 -12.56
CA TYR A 37 -2.78 -24.93 -11.50
C TYR A 37 -2.52 -24.32 -10.10
N VAL A 38 -1.40 -23.64 -9.89
CA VAL A 38 -1.12 -22.95 -8.62
C VAL A 38 -2.11 -21.81 -8.38
N VAL A 39 -2.46 -21.05 -9.42
CA VAL A 39 -3.49 -19.99 -9.35
C VAL A 39 -4.84 -20.57 -8.91
N ASP A 40 -5.26 -21.70 -9.47
CA ASP A 40 -6.51 -22.38 -9.09
C ASP A 40 -6.50 -22.86 -7.63
N LEU A 41 -5.36 -23.36 -7.16
CA LEU A 41 -5.18 -23.74 -5.76
C LEU A 41 -5.23 -22.53 -4.82
N LEU A 42 -4.56 -21.42 -5.18
CA LEU A 42 -4.59 -20.17 -4.40
C LEU A 42 -6.02 -19.62 -4.32
N GLN A 43 -6.76 -19.61 -5.43
CA GLN A 43 -8.15 -19.21 -5.47
C GLN A 43 -9.00 -20.07 -4.55
N SER A 44 -8.88 -21.40 -4.68
CA SER A 44 -9.65 -22.35 -3.89
C SER A 44 -9.40 -22.16 -2.39
N ILE A 45 -8.15 -21.96 -1.99
CA ILE A 45 -7.78 -21.67 -0.60
C ILE A 45 -8.45 -20.38 -0.12
N VAL A 46 -8.34 -19.29 -0.87
CA VAL A 46 -8.89 -18.00 -0.44
C VAL A 46 -10.41 -18.04 -0.34
N GLU A 47 -11.11 -18.68 -1.27
CA GLU A 47 -12.57 -18.83 -1.20
C GLU A 47 -13.00 -19.65 0.02
N ILE A 48 -12.31 -20.76 0.30
CA ILE A 48 -12.61 -21.63 1.44
C ILE A 48 -12.32 -20.91 2.77
N VAL A 49 -11.19 -20.24 2.88
CA VAL A 49 -10.80 -19.50 4.11
C VAL A 49 -11.74 -18.33 4.36
N THR A 50 -12.11 -17.57 3.32
CA THR A 50 -13.04 -16.45 3.44
C THR A 50 -14.43 -16.91 3.85
N TYR A 51 -14.86 -18.08 3.37
CA TYR A 51 -16.09 -18.73 3.84
C TYR A 51 -15.97 -19.18 5.31
N GLY A 52 -14.87 -19.86 5.64
CA GLY A 52 -14.59 -20.40 6.97
C GLY A 52 -14.55 -19.35 8.07
N ASP A 53 -13.94 -18.19 7.81
CA ASP A 53 -13.88 -17.06 8.74
C ASP A 53 -15.25 -16.63 9.28
N ARG A 54 -16.30 -16.76 8.44
CA ARG A 54 -17.67 -16.35 8.79
C ARG A 54 -18.57 -17.50 9.23
N GLN A 55 -18.37 -18.69 8.70
CA GLN A 55 -19.36 -19.78 8.77
C GLN A 55 -18.87 -21.02 9.51
N ASP A 56 -17.57 -21.34 9.46
CA ASP A 56 -17.01 -22.54 10.09
C ASP A 56 -15.58 -22.28 10.62
N PRO A 57 -15.44 -21.99 11.93
CA PRO A 57 -14.16 -21.73 12.56
C PRO A 57 -13.13 -22.84 12.37
N LEU A 58 -13.56 -24.11 12.19
CA LEU A 58 -12.64 -25.25 12.02
C LEU A 58 -11.83 -25.15 10.72
N ILE A 59 -12.36 -24.49 9.69
CA ILE A 59 -11.63 -24.21 8.45
C ILE A 59 -10.49 -23.23 8.73
N PHE A 60 -10.77 -22.18 9.51
CA PHE A 60 -9.76 -21.20 9.85
C PHE A 60 -8.68 -21.78 10.80
N GLU A 61 -9.08 -22.60 11.77
CA GLU A 61 -8.15 -23.37 12.59
C GLU A 61 -7.24 -24.24 11.72
N CYS A 62 -7.80 -24.94 10.72
CA CYS A 62 -7.01 -25.71 9.77
C CYS A 62 -6.02 -24.85 8.97
N PHE A 63 -6.42 -23.64 8.55
CA PHE A 63 -5.55 -22.69 7.85
C PHE A 63 -4.36 -22.24 8.72
N MET A 64 -4.62 -22.02 10.01
CA MET A 64 -3.60 -21.70 11.00
C MET A 64 -2.64 -22.86 11.26
N GLU A 65 -3.18 -24.05 11.54
CA GLU A 65 -2.40 -25.26 11.86
C GLU A 65 -1.42 -25.62 10.74
N HIS A 66 -1.85 -25.47 9.48
CA HIS A 66 -1.03 -25.80 8.32
C HIS A 66 -0.14 -24.65 7.86
N GLN A 67 -0.15 -23.51 8.55
CA GLN A 67 0.66 -22.33 8.25
C GLN A 67 0.55 -21.89 6.77
N VAL A 68 -0.66 -21.84 6.22
CA VAL A 68 -0.87 -21.62 4.77
C VAL A 68 -0.29 -20.28 4.28
N LEU A 69 -0.21 -19.24 5.13
CA LEU A 69 0.49 -17.99 4.80
C LEU A 69 2.00 -18.20 4.58
N ALA A 70 2.63 -19.15 5.28
CA ALA A 70 4.02 -19.53 5.03
C ALA A 70 4.17 -20.16 3.65
N ASP A 71 3.19 -20.96 3.21
CA ASP A 71 3.16 -21.50 1.85
C ASP A 71 3.05 -20.41 0.79
N PHE A 72 2.29 -19.33 1.03
CA PHE A 72 2.25 -18.19 0.12
C PHE A 72 3.60 -17.47 0.03
N VAL A 73 4.27 -17.25 1.17
CA VAL A 73 5.64 -16.70 1.20
C VAL A 73 6.60 -17.61 0.43
N ARG A 74 6.49 -18.93 0.60
CA ARG A 74 7.32 -19.92 -0.11
C ARG A 74 7.10 -19.83 -1.61
N ILE A 75 5.85 -19.80 -2.08
CA ILE A 75 5.49 -19.70 -3.50
C ILE A 75 6.10 -18.45 -4.13
N LEU A 76 6.00 -17.29 -3.47
CA LEU A 76 6.64 -16.05 -3.93
C LEU A 76 8.16 -16.22 -4.05
N LYS A 77 8.81 -16.91 -3.10
CA LYS A 77 10.27 -17.10 -3.15
C LYS A 77 10.72 -18.13 -4.20
N THR A 78 9.89 -19.10 -4.53
CA THR A 78 10.21 -20.19 -5.46
C THR A 78 9.57 -20.01 -6.84
N ASN A 79 9.37 -18.76 -7.27
CA ASN A 79 8.80 -18.45 -8.58
C ASN A 79 9.94 -18.19 -9.59
N GLU A 80 10.01 -19.00 -10.65
CA GLU A 80 11.04 -18.89 -11.70
C GLU A 80 10.64 -17.83 -12.75
N ASN A 81 10.34 -16.60 -12.30
CA ASN A 81 9.72 -15.54 -13.11
C ASN A 81 8.38 -15.95 -13.74
N SER A 82 7.63 -16.86 -13.10
CA SER A 82 6.35 -17.38 -13.58
C SER A 82 5.19 -16.36 -13.53
N LYS A 83 5.46 -15.10 -13.17
CA LYS A 83 4.45 -14.05 -13.02
C LYS A 83 3.28 -14.47 -12.12
N ILE A 84 3.58 -15.21 -11.04
CA ILE A 84 2.60 -15.63 -10.01
C ILE A 84 2.33 -14.53 -8.98
N ASP A 85 3.22 -13.53 -8.89
CA ASP A 85 3.16 -12.44 -7.92
C ASP A 85 1.82 -11.70 -7.95
N ALA A 86 1.36 -11.29 -9.13
CA ALA A 86 0.11 -10.55 -9.30
C ALA A 86 -1.12 -11.37 -8.85
N PRO A 87 -1.35 -12.60 -9.34
CA PRO A 87 -2.45 -13.44 -8.84
C PRO A 87 -2.39 -13.67 -7.32
N LEU A 88 -1.21 -13.95 -6.77
CA LEU A 88 -1.06 -14.21 -5.34
C LEU A 88 -1.42 -12.96 -4.52
N LEU A 89 -0.92 -11.79 -4.91
CA LEU A 89 -1.26 -10.50 -4.28
C LEU A 89 -2.76 -10.19 -4.39
N GLN A 90 -3.36 -10.48 -5.55
CA GLN A 90 -4.80 -10.30 -5.76
C GLN A 90 -5.62 -11.16 -4.78
N TYR A 91 -5.36 -12.46 -4.71
CA TYR A 91 -6.11 -13.36 -3.83
C TYR A 91 -5.86 -13.03 -2.35
N LEU A 92 -4.62 -12.69 -1.98
CA LEU A 92 -4.33 -12.20 -0.63
C LEU A 92 -5.11 -10.92 -0.29
N SER A 93 -5.19 -9.98 -1.22
CA SER A 93 -5.98 -8.75 -1.05
C SER A 93 -7.45 -9.07 -0.81
N ILE A 94 -8.04 -9.96 -1.61
CA ILE A 94 -9.44 -10.38 -1.45
C ILE A 94 -9.65 -11.07 -0.09
N MET A 95 -8.75 -11.98 0.28
CA MET A 95 -8.80 -12.69 1.55
C MET A 95 -8.79 -11.72 2.74
N ILE A 96 -7.78 -10.85 2.80
CA ILE A 96 -7.62 -9.89 3.91
C ILE A 96 -8.78 -8.92 3.96
N GLN A 97 -9.29 -8.42 2.83
CA GLN A 97 -10.43 -7.50 2.82
C GLN A 97 -11.69 -8.12 3.43
N ASN A 98 -11.94 -9.41 3.18
CA ASN A 98 -13.17 -10.09 3.58
C ASN A 98 -13.07 -10.79 4.95
N MET A 99 -11.90 -10.85 5.58
CA MET A 99 -11.75 -11.35 6.95
C MET A 99 -12.35 -10.39 7.96
N ASP A 100 -13.27 -10.86 8.79
CA ASP A 100 -13.95 -10.07 9.82
C ASP A 100 -13.63 -10.56 11.24
N SER A 101 -13.17 -11.81 11.40
CA SER A 101 -12.77 -12.33 12.70
C SER A 101 -11.51 -11.64 13.23
N GLU A 102 -11.56 -11.18 14.48
CA GLU A 102 -10.40 -10.66 15.19
C GLU A 102 -9.27 -11.69 15.23
N GLN A 103 -9.59 -12.95 15.53
CA GLN A 103 -8.60 -14.04 15.55
C GLN A 103 -7.89 -14.19 14.21
N ALA A 104 -8.60 -14.02 13.09
CA ALA A 104 -8.02 -14.13 11.77
C ALA A 104 -7.09 -12.98 11.43
N ILE A 105 -7.50 -11.75 11.77
CA ILE A 105 -6.68 -10.55 11.58
C ILE A 105 -5.39 -10.66 12.42
N TYR A 106 -5.51 -11.03 13.69
CA TYR A 106 -4.36 -11.21 14.58
C TYR A 106 -3.41 -12.29 14.07
N TYR A 107 -3.93 -13.45 13.63
CA TYR A 107 -3.09 -14.51 13.07
C TYR A 107 -2.31 -14.04 11.82
N CYS A 108 -3.00 -13.34 10.91
CA CYS A 108 -2.37 -12.86 9.67
C CYS A 108 -1.22 -11.88 9.95
N PHE A 109 -1.39 -10.98 10.93
CA PHE A 109 -0.42 -9.92 11.18
C PHE A 109 0.70 -10.33 12.16
N SER A 110 0.44 -11.22 13.12
CA SER A 110 1.40 -11.54 14.19
C SER A 110 2.61 -12.38 13.78
N ASN A 111 2.50 -13.18 12.71
CA ASN A 111 3.53 -14.19 12.37
C ASN A 111 4.60 -13.68 11.38
N GLY A 112 4.57 -12.41 11.00
CA GLY A 112 5.52 -11.82 10.07
C GLY A 112 5.41 -12.28 8.61
N TYR A 113 4.48 -13.19 8.27
CA TYR A 113 4.24 -13.61 6.89
C TYR A 113 3.83 -12.44 5.99
N ILE A 114 2.90 -11.60 6.47
CA ILE A 114 2.49 -10.39 5.74
C ILE A 114 3.67 -9.44 5.54
N ASN A 115 4.49 -9.20 6.58
CA ASN A 115 5.70 -8.38 6.44
C ASN A 115 6.71 -8.98 5.44
N ASN A 116 6.83 -10.30 5.37
CA ASN A 116 7.67 -10.98 4.38
C ASN A 116 7.12 -10.84 2.94
N ILE A 117 5.80 -10.83 2.77
CA ILE A 117 5.13 -10.62 1.48
C ILE A 117 5.31 -9.16 1.05
N ILE A 118 5.07 -8.20 1.94
CA ILE A 118 5.30 -6.76 1.68
C ILE A 118 6.77 -6.53 1.27
N SER A 119 7.72 -7.11 2.01
CA SER A 119 9.16 -6.90 1.78
C SER A 119 9.73 -7.76 0.63
N HIS A 120 8.90 -8.51 -0.10
CA HIS A 120 9.37 -9.32 -1.21
C HIS A 120 9.89 -8.42 -2.35
N PRO A 121 11.03 -8.75 -3.00
CA PRO A 121 11.64 -7.90 -4.02
C PRO A 121 10.92 -7.99 -5.38
N TYR A 122 9.72 -7.44 -5.46
CA TYR A 122 8.93 -7.36 -6.69
C TYR A 122 9.62 -6.52 -7.77
N LYS A 123 9.45 -6.93 -9.04
CA LYS A 123 9.91 -6.17 -10.21
C LYS A 123 8.73 -5.43 -10.83
N PHE A 124 8.67 -4.12 -10.66
CA PHE A 124 7.65 -3.25 -11.25
C PHE A 124 8.15 -2.73 -12.60
N ASP A 125 7.86 -3.45 -13.69
CA ASP A 125 8.38 -3.22 -15.04
C ASP A 125 7.33 -2.64 -16.02
N GLY A 126 6.34 -1.89 -15.51
CA GLY A 126 5.32 -1.21 -16.31
C GLY A 126 4.07 -2.04 -16.63
N GLY A 127 3.95 -3.24 -16.06
CA GLY A 127 2.69 -4.00 -16.06
C GLY A 127 1.80 -3.71 -14.84
N ASP A 128 0.69 -4.45 -14.71
CA ASP A 128 -0.34 -4.22 -13.68
C ASP A 128 0.07 -4.62 -12.24
N LEU A 129 1.30 -5.14 -12.04
CA LEU A 129 1.76 -5.64 -10.75
C LEU A 129 1.72 -4.56 -9.65
N ALA A 130 2.03 -3.30 -10.00
CA ALA A 130 1.96 -2.18 -9.07
C ALA A 130 0.53 -2.00 -8.51
N SER A 131 -0.49 -2.11 -9.37
CA SER A 131 -1.90 -2.00 -8.98
C SER A 131 -2.34 -3.13 -8.04
N TYR A 132 -1.91 -4.37 -8.29
CA TYR A 132 -2.17 -5.49 -7.39
C TYR A 132 -1.46 -5.32 -6.04
N TYR A 133 -0.20 -4.88 -6.05
CA TYR A 133 0.58 -4.64 -4.85
C TYR A 133 -0.04 -3.54 -3.98
N VAL A 134 -0.39 -2.39 -4.57
CA VAL A 134 -1.02 -1.28 -3.86
C VAL A 134 -2.40 -1.68 -3.31
N SER A 135 -3.16 -2.49 -4.05
CA SER A 135 -4.43 -3.04 -3.57
C SER A 135 -4.25 -3.95 -2.35
N PHE A 136 -3.20 -4.78 -2.36
CA PHE A 136 -2.80 -5.61 -1.21
C PHE A 136 -2.38 -4.76 0.00
N LEU A 137 -1.54 -3.73 -0.17
CA LEU A 137 -1.19 -2.82 0.92
C LEU A 137 -2.44 -2.11 1.50
N ARG A 138 -3.36 -1.69 0.63
CA ARG A 138 -4.63 -1.07 1.04
C ARG A 138 -5.53 -2.06 1.79
N ALA A 139 -5.58 -3.32 1.37
CA ALA A 139 -6.33 -4.37 2.08
C ALA A 139 -5.84 -4.51 3.53
N ILE A 140 -4.51 -4.55 3.72
CA ILE A 140 -3.90 -4.61 5.04
C ILE A 140 -4.24 -3.36 5.84
N SER A 141 -4.04 -2.17 5.26
CA SER A 141 -4.37 -0.90 5.92
C SER A 141 -5.82 -0.86 6.40
N GLY A 142 -6.77 -1.40 5.64
CA GLY A 142 -8.18 -1.43 6.02
C GLY A 142 -8.50 -2.28 7.26
N LYS A 143 -7.57 -3.15 7.69
CA LYS A 143 -7.70 -3.98 8.90
C LYS A 143 -6.83 -3.50 10.06
N ILE A 144 -6.07 -2.42 9.88
CA ILE A 144 -5.24 -1.85 10.93
C ILE A 144 -6.02 -0.85 11.77
N ASN A 145 -5.90 -0.99 13.08
CA ASN A 145 -6.37 -0.04 14.09
C ASN A 145 -5.29 0.15 15.17
N GLY A 146 -5.63 0.85 16.26
CA GLY A 146 -4.68 1.13 17.35
C GLY A 146 -4.10 -0.13 18.02
N ASP A 147 -4.83 -1.25 17.99
CA ASP A 147 -4.43 -2.50 18.62
C ASP A 147 -3.63 -3.40 17.65
N THR A 148 -4.00 -3.43 16.37
CA THR A 148 -3.41 -4.34 15.39
C THR A 148 -2.18 -3.78 14.67
N LEU A 149 -1.97 -2.45 14.65
CA LEU A 149 -0.81 -1.84 13.99
C LEU A 149 0.50 -2.38 14.58
N CYS A 150 0.55 -2.57 15.90
CA CYS A 150 1.74 -3.02 16.60
C CYS A 150 2.25 -4.40 16.11
N LEU A 151 1.36 -5.22 15.53
CA LEU A 151 1.68 -6.55 14.99
C LEU A 151 2.48 -6.48 13.69
N LEU A 152 2.44 -5.35 12.98
CA LEU A 152 3.11 -5.15 11.70
C LEU A 152 4.44 -4.39 11.82
N VAL A 153 4.78 -3.89 13.01
CA VAL A 153 6.05 -3.20 13.25
C VAL A 153 7.06 -4.10 13.94
N LYS A 154 8.34 -3.89 13.64
CA LYS A 154 9.43 -4.51 14.40
C LYS A 154 9.97 -3.51 15.40
N VAL A 155 9.90 -3.86 16.68
CA VAL A 155 10.42 -3.05 17.78
C VAL A 155 11.75 -3.63 18.26
N HIS A 156 12.73 -2.77 18.54
CA HIS A 156 13.98 -3.13 19.19
C HIS A 156 14.27 -2.13 20.31
N GLY A 157 14.26 -2.60 21.56
CA GLY A 157 14.24 -1.70 22.72
C GLY A 157 12.94 -0.90 22.74
N ASP A 158 13.06 0.43 22.87
CA ASP A 158 11.93 1.37 22.90
C ASP A 158 11.71 2.09 21.56
N ALA A 159 12.17 1.50 20.46
CA ALA A 159 12.08 2.10 19.13
C ALA A 159 11.56 1.12 18.08
N VAL A 160 10.66 1.61 17.23
CA VAL A 160 10.29 0.92 15.99
C VAL A 160 11.46 1.04 15.02
N VAL A 161 12.00 -0.09 14.56
CA VAL A 161 13.14 -0.16 13.63
C VAL A 161 12.73 -0.56 12.22
N SER A 162 11.53 -1.10 12.05
CA SER A 162 11.00 -1.47 10.73
C SER A 162 9.48 -1.40 10.73
N PHE A 163 8.93 -0.77 9.69
CA PHE A 163 7.50 -0.77 9.41
C PHE A 163 7.26 -0.91 7.90
N PRO A 164 7.36 -2.15 7.37
CA PRO A 164 7.35 -2.40 5.93
C PRO A 164 6.13 -1.83 5.21
N LEU A 165 4.94 -1.93 5.81
CA LEU A 165 3.71 -1.41 5.21
C LEU A 165 3.81 0.09 4.89
N TYR A 166 4.33 0.89 5.83
CA TYR A 166 4.47 2.33 5.63
C TYR A 166 5.60 2.63 4.63
N THR A 167 6.79 2.06 4.84
CA THR A 167 7.96 2.36 4.00
C THR A 167 7.76 1.93 2.55
N GLU A 168 7.17 0.76 2.32
CA GLU A 168 6.90 0.28 0.96
C GLU A 168 5.76 1.05 0.29
N ALA A 169 4.73 1.48 1.05
CA ALA A 169 3.68 2.33 0.49
C ALA A 169 4.23 3.67 -0.01
N LEU A 170 5.15 4.30 0.72
CA LEU A 170 5.73 5.58 0.34
C LEU A 170 6.51 5.54 -0.99
N ARG A 171 7.03 4.37 -1.40
CA ARG A 171 7.67 4.19 -2.72
C ARG A 171 6.72 4.46 -3.88
N PHE A 172 5.41 4.34 -3.65
CA PHE A 172 4.35 4.58 -4.62
C PHE A 172 3.63 5.92 -4.43
N ALA A 173 4.06 6.76 -3.48
CA ALA A 173 3.42 8.04 -3.20
C ALA A 173 3.35 8.97 -4.42
N TYR A 174 4.26 8.78 -5.37
CA TYR A 174 4.43 9.58 -6.57
C TYR A 174 4.28 8.80 -7.87
N HIS A 175 3.55 7.68 -7.84
CA HIS A 175 3.27 6.87 -9.01
C HIS A 175 2.53 7.67 -10.10
N GLU A 176 2.71 7.36 -11.39
CA GLU A 176 2.07 8.11 -12.48
C GLU A 176 0.53 8.00 -12.46
N GLU A 177 0.01 6.86 -12.03
CA GLU A 177 -1.43 6.63 -11.91
C GLU A 177 -2.04 7.28 -10.65
N LYS A 178 -3.00 8.18 -10.86
CA LYS A 178 -3.69 8.90 -9.78
C LYS A 178 -4.45 7.97 -8.83
N MET A 179 -4.96 6.83 -9.31
CA MET A 179 -5.64 5.84 -8.46
C MET A 179 -4.70 5.22 -7.44
N ILE A 180 -3.46 4.89 -7.85
CA ILE A 180 -2.42 4.40 -6.94
C ILE A 180 -2.08 5.48 -5.91
N GLN A 181 -1.84 6.73 -6.34
CA GLN A 181 -1.56 7.83 -5.41
C GLN A 181 -2.68 7.99 -4.37
N THR A 182 -3.94 7.93 -4.80
CA THR A 182 -5.11 8.05 -3.90
C THR A 182 -5.14 6.92 -2.87
N ALA A 183 -4.86 5.69 -3.29
CA ALA A 183 -4.81 4.53 -2.40
C ALA A 183 -3.68 4.67 -1.36
N ILE A 184 -2.49 5.12 -1.79
CA ILE A 184 -1.35 5.35 -0.90
C ILE A 184 -1.64 6.49 0.09
N ARG A 185 -2.19 7.61 -0.36
CA ARG A 185 -2.58 8.72 0.53
C ARG A 185 -3.58 8.28 1.58
N SER A 186 -4.60 7.50 1.20
CA SER A 186 -5.58 6.95 2.13
C SER A 186 -4.93 6.00 3.16
N LEU A 187 -4.01 5.14 2.72
CA LEU A 187 -3.25 4.25 3.60
C LEU A 187 -2.39 5.03 4.59
N VAL A 188 -1.65 6.03 4.10
CA VAL A 188 -0.77 6.88 4.91
C VAL A 188 -1.56 7.65 5.96
N LEU A 189 -2.70 8.25 5.57
CA LEU A 189 -3.59 8.94 6.51
C LEU A 189 -4.18 7.99 7.55
N ASN A 190 -4.56 6.76 7.16
CA ASN A 190 -5.04 5.77 8.12
C ASN A 190 -3.96 5.44 9.17
N ILE A 191 -2.72 5.22 8.72
CA ILE A 191 -1.59 4.99 9.62
C ILE A 191 -1.42 6.15 10.60
N TYR A 192 -1.46 7.40 10.12
CA TYR A 192 -1.35 8.57 11.02
C TYR A 192 -2.48 8.61 12.06
N ASN A 193 -3.71 8.26 11.68
CA ASN A 193 -4.85 8.26 12.60
C ASN A 193 -4.73 7.21 13.71
N VAL A 194 -4.17 6.03 13.41
CA VAL A 194 -4.13 4.89 14.34
C VAL A 194 -2.77 4.69 15.02
N SER A 195 -1.75 5.49 14.67
CA SER A 195 -0.40 5.38 15.23
C SER A 195 -0.29 5.86 16.68
N ASP A 196 0.51 5.12 17.45
CA ASP A 196 0.97 5.48 18.79
C ASP A 196 2.26 6.33 18.75
N ASP A 197 2.77 6.70 19.93
CA ASP A 197 3.97 7.53 20.04
C ASP A 197 5.24 6.88 19.46
N MET A 198 5.41 5.56 19.58
CA MET A 198 6.61 4.88 19.07
C MET A 198 6.63 4.87 17.54
N VAL A 199 5.47 4.63 16.93
CA VAL A 199 5.31 4.65 15.47
C VAL A 199 5.42 6.07 14.94
N TYR A 200 4.89 7.07 15.67
CA TYR A 200 5.12 8.47 15.34
C TYR A 200 6.59 8.84 15.37
N GLN A 201 7.36 8.37 16.36
CA GLN A 201 8.80 8.61 16.38
C GLN A 201 9.49 8.03 15.14
N PHE A 202 9.11 6.83 14.71
CA PHE A 202 9.62 6.25 13.46
C PHE A 202 9.27 7.10 12.22
N ILE A 203 8.01 7.53 12.08
CA ILE A 203 7.53 8.35 10.96
C ILE A 203 8.27 9.69 10.88
N LEU A 204 8.58 10.29 12.04
CA LEU A 204 9.18 11.62 12.13
C LEU A 204 10.72 11.59 12.13
N THR A 205 11.35 10.42 12.05
CA THR A 205 12.80 10.27 12.06
C THR A 205 13.34 10.03 10.63
N PRO A 206 14.42 10.70 10.22
CA PRO A 206 15.08 10.40 8.94
C PRO A 206 15.56 8.94 8.86
N PRO A 207 15.51 8.29 7.67
CA PRO A 207 15.13 8.87 6.37
C PRO A 207 13.61 8.93 6.13
N VAL A 208 12.80 8.33 7.00
CA VAL A 208 11.35 8.19 6.79
C VAL A 208 10.64 9.55 6.72
N SER A 209 11.08 10.51 7.54
CA SER A 209 10.54 11.87 7.56
C SER A 209 10.82 12.69 6.30
N GLU A 210 11.76 12.28 5.44
CA GLU A 210 12.08 12.98 4.18
C GLU A 210 10.88 13.05 3.23
N TYR A 211 9.92 12.13 3.39
CA TYR A 211 8.64 12.16 2.70
C TYR A 211 7.93 13.53 2.80
N PHE A 212 7.96 14.16 3.96
CA PHE A 212 7.29 15.46 4.17
C PHE A 212 7.99 16.59 3.43
N SER A 213 9.33 16.58 3.37
CA SER A 213 10.06 17.53 2.53
C SER A 213 9.79 17.28 1.05
N ASP A 214 9.73 16.03 0.60
CA ASP A 214 9.46 15.69 -0.81
C ASP A 214 8.07 16.17 -1.25
N LEU A 215 7.06 16.08 -0.37
CA LEU A 215 5.72 16.61 -0.64
C LEU A 215 5.76 18.12 -0.92
N VAL A 216 6.54 18.86 -0.12
CA VAL A 216 6.68 20.32 -0.28
C VAL A 216 7.45 20.66 -1.55
N HIS A 217 8.53 19.92 -1.86
CA HIS A 217 9.26 20.10 -3.11
C HIS A 217 8.36 19.86 -4.32
N ARG A 218 7.53 18.82 -4.30
CA ARG A 218 6.56 18.56 -5.38
C ARG A 218 5.56 19.68 -5.55
N LEU A 219 4.99 20.18 -4.45
CA LEU A 219 4.06 21.30 -4.52
C LEU A 219 4.75 22.54 -5.13
N ARG A 220 6.00 22.79 -4.75
CA ARG A 220 6.83 23.86 -5.32
C ARG A 220 7.05 23.65 -6.83
N ASP A 221 7.38 22.45 -7.27
CA ASP A 221 7.59 22.13 -8.68
C ASP A 221 6.31 22.33 -9.51
N LEU A 222 5.15 21.99 -8.96
CA LEU A 222 3.85 22.27 -9.59
C LEU A 222 3.60 23.77 -9.73
N CYS A 223 3.94 24.58 -8.72
CA CYS A 223 3.88 26.03 -8.81
C CYS A 223 4.80 26.58 -9.92
N PHE A 224 6.04 26.09 -10.03
CA PHE A 224 6.95 26.50 -11.11
C PHE A 224 6.46 26.09 -12.50
N CYS A 225 5.86 24.90 -12.62
CA CYS A 225 5.23 24.47 -13.87
C CYS A 225 4.08 25.40 -14.26
N LEU A 226 3.27 25.84 -13.28
CA LEU A 226 2.19 26.81 -13.52
C LEU A 226 2.75 28.16 -13.99
N ASP A 227 3.78 28.68 -13.32
CA ASP A 227 4.45 29.94 -13.71
C ASP A 227 4.98 29.86 -15.14
N THR A 228 5.60 28.75 -15.51
CA THR A 228 6.12 28.53 -16.87
C THR A 228 5.01 28.64 -17.93
N ILE A 229 3.83 28.09 -17.67
CA ILE A 229 2.68 28.17 -18.59
C ILE A 229 2.12 29.60 -18.67
N LEU A 230 2.14 30.34 -17.56
CA LEU A 230 1.68 31.73 -17.50
C LEU A 230 2.58 32.68 -18.29
N TYR A 231 3.89 32.53 -18.15
CA TYR A 231 4.89 33.41 -18.77
C TYR A 231 5.32 32.99 -20.17
N ASP A 232 4.84 31.86 -20.68
CA ASP A 232 5.15 31.45 -22.04
C ASP A 232 4.68 32.51 -23.05
N LYS A 233 5.62 33.07 -23.81
CA LYS A 233 5.39 34.08 -24.85
C LYS A 233 5.20 33.45 -26.23
N GLY A 234 5.27 32.12 -26.35
CA GLY A 234 5.07 31.41 -27.61
C GLY A 234 3.63 31.48 -28.13
N GLU A 235 3.46 31.18 -29.42
CA GLU A 235 2.16 31.00 -30.09
C GLU A 235 1.44 29.71 -29.63
N ILE A 236 1.40 29.44 -28.32
CA ILE A 236 0.49 28.41 -27.82
C ILE A 236 -0.92 28.91 -28.05
N GLU A 237 -1.68 28.15 -28.83
CA GLU A 237 -3.11 28.29 -29.01
C GLU A 237 -3.77 28.56 -27.65
N ILE A 238 -4.48 29.69 -27.51
CA ILE A 238 -5.04 30.19 -26.24
C ILE A 238 -5.78 29.08 -25.48
N GLN A 239 -6.48 28.21 -26.20
CA GLN A 239 -7.20 27.07 -25.63
C GLN A 239 -6.28 26.03 -24.98
N LYS A 240 -5.14 25.70 -25.61
CA LYS A 240 -4.16 24.76 -25.04
C LYS A 240 -3.53 25.33 -23.76
N ARG A 241 -3.21 26.64 -23.75
CA ARG A 241 -2.71 27.32 -22.54
C ARG A 241 -3.73 27.25 -21.41
N LYS A 242 -5.00 27.59 -21.69
CA LYS A 242 -6.08 27.53 -20.70
C LYS A 242 -6.25 26.12 -20.13
N ASN A 243 -6.26 25.09 -20.99
CA ASN A 243 -6.35 23.71 -20.55
C ASN A 243 -5.15 23.30 -19.67
N GLY A 244 -3.94 23.74 -20.03
CA GLY A 244 -2.73 23.52 -19.24
C GLY A 244 -2.79 24.16 -17.85
N LEU A 245 -3.27 25.41 -17.76
CA LEU A 245 -3.45 26.12 -16.49
C LEU A 245 -4.46 25.41 -15.57
N ILE A 246 -5.60 24.98 -16.12
CA ILE A 246 -6.61 24.23 -15.36
C ILE A 246 -6.00 22.92 -14.82
N LEU A 247 -5.34 22.15 -15.69
CA LEU A 247 -4.73 20.88 -15.29
C LEU A 247 -3.68 21.04 -14.19
N GLN A 248 -2.81 22.05 -14.27
CA GLN A 248 -1.80 22.30 -13.23
C GLN A 248 -2.43 22.83 -11.94
N SER A 249 -3.43 23.71 -12.05
CA SER A 249 -4.18 24.20 -10.89
C SER A 249 -4.87 23.06 -10.14
N ASP A 250 -5.49 22.12 -10.86
CA ASP A 250 -6.14 20.96 -10.25
C ASP A 250 -5.15 20.11 -9.45
N LYS A 251 -3.94 19.89 -10.00
CA LYS A 251 -2.86 19.17 -9.29
C LYS A 251 -2.41 19.89 -8.01
N ILE A 252 -2.24 21.21 -8.09
CA ILE A 252 -1.88 22.02 -6.90
C ILE A 252 -2.96 21.91 -5.84
N VAL A 253 -4.23 22.03 -6.23
CA VAL A 253 -5.37 21.91 -5.32
C VAL A 253 -5.41 20.51 -4.68
N ASP A 254 -5.16 19.45 -5.44
CA ASP A 254 -5.07 18.09 -4.92
C ASP A 254 -3.96 17.92 -3.86
N GLU A 255 -2.77 18.49 -4.09
CA GLU A 255 -1.68 18.48 -3.09
C GLU A 255 -2.07 19.26 -1.83
N LEU A 256 -2.70 20.44 -1.98
CA LEU A 256 -3.14 21.26 -0.85
C LEU A 256 -4.22 20.56 -0.01
N TYR A 257 -5.15 19.85 -0.64
CA TYR A 257 -6.11 19.01 0.08
C TYR A 257 -5.42 17.89 0.84
N TYR A 258 -4.40 17.26 0.25
CA TYR A 258 -3.64 16.23 0.97
C TYR A 258 -2.86 16.80 2.17
N PHE A 259 -2.22 17.96 2.04
CA PHE A 259 -1.62 18.66 3.19
C PHE A 259 -2.65 18.98 4.26
N LYS A 260 -3.82 19.49 3.87
CA LYS A 260 -4.93 19.74 4.79
C LYS A 260 -5.32 18.47 5.54
N ASP A 261 -5.47 17.34 4.85
CA ASP A 261 -5.85 16.07 5.46
C ASP A 261 -4.78 15.60 6.47
N ILE A 262 -3.49 15.70 6.14
CA ILE A 262 -2.39 15.38 7.06
C ILE A 262 -2.44 16.28 8.31
N LEU A 263 -2.62 17.59 8.14
CA LEU A 263 -2.70 18.54 9.25
C LEU A 263 -3.95 18.32 10.11
N SER A 264 -5.03 17.82 9.51
CA SER A 264 -6.31 17.55 10.17
C SER A 264 -6.29 16.28 11.04
N VAL A 265 -5.26 15.44 10.94
CA VAL A 265 -5.05 14.30 11.86
C VAL A 265 -4.94 14.79 13.32
N GLY A 266 -4.51 16.03 13.55
CA GLY A 266 -4.52 16.66 14.87
C GLY A 266 -3.41 16.20 15.81
N LYS A 267 -2.32 15.62 15.27
CA LYS A 267 -1.17 15.13 16.06
C LYS A 267 -0.07 16.20 16.09
N PRO A 268 0.23 16.81 17.25
CA PRO A 268 1.04 18.03 17.32
C PRO A 268 2.44 17.93 16.69
N ARG A 269 3.12 16.79 16.88
CA ARG A 269 4.47 16.58 16.32
C ARG A 269 4.45 16.51 14.79
N LEU A 270 3.45 15.84 14.21
CA LEU A 270 3.23 15.75 12.77
C LEU A 270 2.87 17.13 12.20
N THR A 271 1.90 17.81 12.81
CA THR A 271 1.49 19.16 12.39
C THR A 271 2.66 20.13 12.38
N LYS A 272 3.49 20.12 13.43
CA LYS A 272 4.69 20.94 13.53
C LYS A 272 5.67 20.65 12.39
N LEU A 273 6.04 19.38 12.19
CA LEU A 273 7.00 19.01 11.14
C LEU A 273 6.52 19.42 9.74
N VAL A 274 5.26 19.13 9.41
CA VAL A 274 4.69 19.46 8.09
C VAL A 274 4.62 20.96 7.89
N THR A 275 4.23 21.71 8.92
CA THR A 275 4.17 23.18 8.88
C THR A 275 5.56 23.79 8.71
N GLU A 276 6.57 23.31 9.43
CA GLU A 276 7.95 23.75 9.28
C GLU A 276 8.48 23.49 7.87
N ASN A 277 8.19 22.32 7.30
CA ASN A 277 8.55 22.00 5.92
C ASN A 277 7.86 22.93 4.91
N LEU A 278 6.56 23.19 5.06
CA LEU A 278 5.82 24.12 4.18
C LEU A 278 6.36 25.55 4.27
N LEU A 279 6.62 26.02 5.48
CA LEU A 279 7.16 27.37 5.70
C LEU A 279 8.54 27.52 5.07
N ASN A 280 9.46 26.60 5.35
CA ASN A 280 10.83 26.69 4.90
C ASN A 280 11.00 26.35 3.41
N GLY A 281 10.24 25.38 2.90
CA GLY A 281 10.37 24.88 1.53
C GLY A 281 9.58 25.67 0.49
N LEU A 282 8.51 26.37 0.89
CA LEU A 282 7.60 27.05 -0.04
C LEU A 282 7.32 28.51 0.36
N VAL A 283 6.80 28.76 1.57
CA VAL A 283 6.27 30.09 1.94
C VAL A 283 7.37 31.14 2.07
N PHE A 284 8.41 30.89 2.87
CA PHE A 284 9.49 31.86 3.04
C PHE A 284 10.25 32.11 1.73
N PRO A 285 10.64 31.11 0.93
CA PRO A 285 11.25 31.34 -0.38
C PRO A 285 10.41 32.21 -1.31
N ALA A 286 9.09 32.00 -1.35
CA ALA A 286 8.19 32.81 -2.16
C ALA A 286 8.10 34.26 -1.65
N LEU A 287 7.97 34.47 -0.33
CA LEU A 287 7.94 35.80 0.27
C LEU A 287 9.24 36.57 0.04
N PHE A 288 10.40 35.94 0.21
CA PHE A 288 11.69 36.57 -0.08
C PHE A 288 11.83 36.96 -1.55
N SER A 289 11.39 36.10 -2.47
CA SER A 289 11.44 36.39 -3.90
C SER A 289 10.58 37.61 -4.27
N LEU A 290 9.38 37.73 -3.67
CA LEU A 290 8.48 38.87 -3.85
C LEU A 290 9.02 40.18 -3.27
N LEU A 291 9.75 40.11 -2.16
CA LEU A 291 10.39 41.28 -1.56
C LEU A 291 11.55 41.78 -2.44
N VAL A 292 12.39 40.87 -2.93
CA VAL A 292 13.53 41.22 -3.80
C VAL A 292 13.08 41.76 -5.16
N SER A 293 11.99 41.23 -5.74
CA SER A 293 11.48 41.75 -7.02
C SER A 293 10.98 43.19 -6.92
N LYS A 294 10.42 43.60 -5.76
CA LYS A 294 9.95 44.98 -5.53
C LYS A 294 11.08 46.00 -5.48
N ASP A 295 12.25 45.64 -4.98
CA ASP A 295 13.40 46.55 -4.92
C ASP A 295 14.02 46.79 -6.32
N ASN A 296 13.90 45.83 -7.23
CA ASN A 296 14.43 45.94 -8.60
C ASN A 296 13.55 46.75 -9.56
N ASP A 297 12.26 46.94 -9.26
CA ASP A 297 11.35 47.77 -10.07
C ASP A 297 11.43 49.28 -9.73
N VAL A 298 12.25 49.66 -8.73
CA VAL A 298 12.39 51.05 -8.23
C VAL A 298 13.74 51.69 -8.65
N SER A 299 14.55 51.00 -9.45
CA SER A 299 15.84 51.46 -10.00
C SER A 299 15.82 51.54 -11.51
#